data_AF-A0A166SEB1-F1
#
_entry.id   AF-A0A166SEB1-F1
#
_cell.length_a   1.000
_cell.length_b   1.000
_cell.length_c   1.000
_cell.angle_alpha   90.00
_cell.angle_beta   90.00
_cell.angle_gamma   90.00
#
_symmetry.space_group_name_H-M   'P 1'
#
loop_
_entity.id
_entity.type
_entity.pdbx_description
1 polymer ?
#
loop_
_entity_poly.entity_id
_entity_poly.type
_entity_poly.pdbx_seq_one_letter_code
_entity_poly.pdbx_strand_id
1 'polypeptide(L)'
;MRVTPPDIAVPDGRNGGRVIALIGILLSIVVVIDPLVRSGSVWFPEFIIEMTLSAMLIYVGYRLTRSDIDAKTLQKVDVSCFKGMLALGGFAAGVIVTAKVSGWHISNPYFLVQTMVTSGALLGLVIGVAGMVAPLRTGSKGGASNESSDNSNTSGTGAGSTNPSGSTDLPNSTGSADSNDPRTPFAADADSAELPAIPEGAIATDGLQAPSGVVDDWLEVLADRNCRYVLRMAMNAPDGVLTIDELTATDELRKRSLETNLRHITLPKLWDLHLIDYDDRTGTIRYDSNPAFEELFETVERYRQ
;
A
#
# COMPACT_ATOMS: atom_id res chain seq x y z
N MET A 1 38.11 -56.12 20.25
CA MET A 1 36.79 -55.48 20.04
C MET A 1 36.96 -54.35 19.05
N ARG A 2 36.48 -54.51 17.80
CA ARG A 2 36.45 -53.43 16.81
C ARG A 2 35.19 -52.60 17.06
N VAL A 3 35.38 -51.35 17.46
CA VAL A 3 34.28 -50.38 17.59
C VAL A 3 33.97 -49.89 16.18
N THR A 4 32.84 -50.32 15.64
CA THR A 4 32.29 -49.76 14.40
C THR A 4 31.82 -48.34 14.70
N PRO A 5 32.27 -47.33 13.95
CA PRO A 5 31.78 -45.97 14.12
C PRO A 5 30.27 -45.93 13.81
N PRO A 6 29.49 -45.15 14.55
CA PRO A 6 28.06 -45.01 14.29
C PRO A 6 27.87 -44.45 12.87
N ASP A 7 27.08 -45.15 12.07
CA ASP A 7 26.59 -44.64 10.79
C ASP A 7 25.80 -43.35 11.07
N ILE A 8 26.46 -42.22 10.84
CA ILE A 8 25.81 -40.92 10.82
C ILE A 8 24.96 -40.92 9.56
N ALA A 9 23.67 -41.21 9.72
CA ALA A 9 22.68 -41.15 8.66
C ALA A 9 22.74 -39.77 7.99
N VAL A 10 23.35 -39.71 6.82
CA VAL A 10 23.38 -38.52 5.97
C VAL A 10 21.92 -38.24 5.61
N PRO A 11 21.36 -37.08 5.99
CA PRO A 11 19.97 -36.78 5.69
C PRO A 11 19.77 -36.76 4.18
N ASP A 12 18.92 -37.67 3.69
CA ASP A 12 18.59 -37.79 2.27
C ASP A 12 18.18 -36.43 1.70
N GLY A 13 18.86 -36.00 0.63
CA GLY A 13 18.68 -34.70 -0.05
C GLY A 13 17.29 -34.46 -0.67
N ARG A 14 16.30 -35.30 -0.35
CA ARG A 14 14.92 -35.26 -0.84
C ARG A 14 14.05 -34.18 -0.19
N ASN A 15 14.56 -33.50 0.84
CA ASN A 15 13.76 -32.58 1.65
C ASN A 15 13.70 -31.14 1.13
N GLY A 16 14.59 -30.73 0.21
CA GLY A 16 14.67 -29.33 -0.19
C GLY A 16 13.40 -28.81 -0.87
N GLY A 17 12.77 -29.60 -1.76
CA GLY A 17 11.52 -29.20 -2.42
C GLY A 17 10.34 -29.04 -1.46
N ARG A 18 10.33 -29.81 -0.36
CA ARG A 18 9.32 -29.72 0.70
C ARG A 18 9.41 -28.41 1.48
N VAL A 19 10.62 -27.90 1.70
CA VAL A 19 10.82 -26.63 2.44
C VAL A 19 10.23 -25.47 1.65
N ILE A 20 10.50 -25.38 0.35
CA ILE A 20 9.94 -24.34 -0.53
C ILE A 20 8.42 -24.41 -0.55
N ALA A 21 7.85 -25.62 -0.66
CA ALA A 21 6.40 -25.81 -0.63
C ALA A 21 5.78 -25.38 0.71
N LEU A 22 6.43 -25.70 1.84
CA LEU A 22 5.99 -25.27 3.17
C LEU A 22 6.06 -23.75 3.32
N ILE A 23 7.10 -23.09 2.81
CA ILE A 23 7.20 -21.62 2.80
C ILE A 23 6.04 -21.02 1.98
N GLY A 24 5.72 -21.57 0.81
CA GLY A 24 4.59 -21.11 0.00
C GLY A 24 3.23 -21.27 0.68
N ILE A 25 3.03 -22.38 1.40
CA ILE A 25 1.83 -22.63 2.22
C ILE A 25 1.76 -21.64 3.38
N LEU A 26 2.87 -21.42 4.09
CA LEU A 26 2.93 -20.52 5.23
C LEU A 26 2.64 -19.07 4.81
N LEU A 27 3.18 -18.63 3.68
CA LEU A 27 2.85 -17.33 3.07
C LEU A 27 1.37 -17.25 2.68
N SER A 28 0.81 -18.31 2.09
CA SER A 28 -0.62 -18.34 1.74
C SER A 28 -1.52 -18.23 2.97
N ILE A 29 -1.15 -18.84 4.09
CA ILE A 29 -1.88 -18.73 5.36
C ILE A 29 -1.84 -17.29 5.87
N VAL A 30 -0.67 -16.63 5.83
CA VAL A 30 -0.54 -15.23 6.25
C VAL A 30 -1.40 -14.31 5.39
N VAL A 31 -1.41 -14.51 4.06
CA VAL A 31 -2.26 -13.75 3.11
C VAL A 31 -3.76 -13.96 3.38
N VAL A 32 -4.17 -15.13 3.85
CA VAL A 32 -5.58 -15.38 4.22
C VAL A 32 -5.95 -14.76 5.57
N ILE A 33 -5.00 -14.73 6.52
CA ILE A 33 -5.23 -14.17 7.86
C ILE A 33 -5.22 -12.63 7.84
N ASP A 34 -4.40 -11.98 7.01
CA ASP A 34 -4.29 -10.51 7.00
C ASP A 34 -5.63 -9.79 6.74
N PRO A 35 -6.47 -10.18 5.75
CA PRO A 35 -7.79 -9.61 5.54
C PRO A 35 -8.77 -9.88 6.70
N LEU A 36 -8.62 -11.01 7.41
CA LEU A 36 -9.46 -11.35 8.57
C LEU A 36 -9.14 -10.46 9.77
N VAL A 37 -7.87 -10.06 9.93
CA VAL A 37 -7.42 -9.17 11.01
C VAL A 37 -7.62 -7.69 10.63
N ARG A 38 -7.50 -7.34 9.34
CA ARG A 38 -7.77 -5.99 8.83
C ARG A 38 -9.22 -5.77 8.49
N SER A 39 -9.92 -5.20 9.45
CA SER A 39 -11.24 -4.55 9.38
C SER A 39 -11.47 -3.55 8.23
N GLY A 40 -10.43 -3.15 7.50
CA GLY A 40 -10.48 -2.14 6.45
C GLY A 40 -10.69 -2.78 5.09
N SER A 41 -11.41 -2.11 4.19
CA SER A 41 -11.70 -2.58 2.84
C SER A 41 -10.39 -2.80 2.06
N VAL A 42 -9.83 -4.01 2.13
CA VAL A 42 -8.67 -4.40 1.32
C VAL A 42 -9.13 -4.39 -0.13
N TRP A 43 -8.45 -3.61 -0.97
CA TRP A 43 -8.78 -3.52 -2.39
C TRP A 43 -8.57 -4.90 -3.03
N PHE A 44 -9.63 -5.47 -3.60
CA PHE A 44 -9.64 -6.76 -4.31
C PHE A 44 -8.41 -7.07 -5.20
N PRO A 45 -7.82 -6.12 -5.97
CA PRO A 45 -6.65 -6.41 -6.78
C PRO A 45 -5.40 -6.80 -5.99
N GLU A 46 -5.17 -6.24 -4.81
CA GLU A 46 -3.98 -6.55 -3.99
C GLU A 46 -4.04 -7.99 -3.47
N PHE A 47 -5.21 -8.41 -3.02
CA PHE A 47 -5.44 -9.79 -2.58
C PHE A 47 -5.23 -10.80 -3.72
N ILE A 48 -5.66 -10.47 -4.94
CA ILE A 48 -5.45 -11.33 -6.11
C ILE A 48 -3.97 -11.47 -6.45
N ILE A 49 -3.21 -10.36 -6.41
CA ILE A 49 -1.76 -10.41 -6.67
C ILE A 49 -1.07 -11.30 -5.64
N GLU A 50 -1.35 -11.12 -4.34
CA GLU A 50 -0.73 -11.92 -3.29
C GLU A 50 -1.10 -13.41 -3.39
N MET A 51 -2.38 -13.72 -3.63
CA MET A 51 -2.84 -15.09 -3.83
C MET A 51 -2.16 -15.75 -5.04
N THR A 52 -2.04 -15.01 -6.15
CA THR A 52 -1.39 -15.51 -7.37
C THR A 52 0.09 -15.77 -7.14
N LEU A 53 0.77 -14.90 -6.39
CA LEU A 53 2.19 -15.00 -6.07
C LEU A 53 2.47 -16.20 -5.14
N SER A 54 1.62 -16.40 -4.13
CA SER A 54 1.71 -17.57 -3.24
C SER A 54 1.42 -18.87 -3.98
N ALA A 55 0.40 -18.91 -4.84
CA ALA A 55 0.09 -20.06 -5.68
C ALA A 55 1.23 -20.38 -6.67
N MET A 56 1.86 -19.36 -7.24
CA MET A 56 3.02 -19.51 -8.12
C MET A 56 4.23 -20.10 -7.35
N LEU A 57 4.49 -19.64 -6.13
CA LEU A 57 5.54 -20.19 -5.25
C LEU A 57 5.29 -21.65 -4.89
N ILE A 58 4.05 -22.02 -4.56
CA ILE A 58 3.64 -23.41 -4.31
C ILE A 58 3.84 -24.25 -5.58
N TYR A 59 3.41 -23.74 -6.74
CA TYR A 59 3.56 -24.44 -8.02
C TYR A 59 5.03 -24.66 -8.39
N VAL A 60 5.88 -23.64 -8.21
CA VAL A 60 7.32 -23.72 -8.47
C VAL A 60 7.98 -24.70 -7.49
N GLY A 61 7.68 -24.62 -6.19
CA GLY A 61 8.18 -25.58 -5.20
C GLY A 61 7.76 -27.02 -5.52
N TYR A 62 6.50 -27.22 -5.91
CA TYR A 62 5.99 -28.52 -6.34
C TYR A 62 6.70 -29.03 -7.60
N ARG A 63 6.90 -28.17 -8.61
CA ARG A 63 7.64 -28.50 -9.84
C ARG A 63 9.09 -28.88 -9.54
N LEU A 64 9.77 -28.13 -8.69
CA LEU A 64 11.15 -28.40 -8.27
C LEU A 64 11.25 -29.72 -7.50
N THR A 65 10.25 -30.07 -6.69
CA THR A 65 10.21 -31.36 -5.98
C THR A 65 10.06 -32.55 -6.93
N ARG A 66 9.42 -32.33 -8.08
CA ARG A 66 9.14 -33.38 -9.08
C ARG A 66 10.23 -33.50 -10.15
N SER A 67 11.05 -32.47 -10.33
CA SER A 67 12.18 -32.52 -11.26
C SER A 67 13.41 -33.05 -10.53
N ASP A 68 14.16 -33.93 -11.19
CA ASP A 68 15.33 -34.62 -10.63
C ASP A 68 16.53 -33.67 -10.55
N ILE A 69 16.34 -32.54 -9.86
CA ILE A 69 17.31 -31.46 -9.70
C ILE A 69 18.24 -31.85 -8.57
N ASP A 70 19.55 -31.80 -8.83
CA ASP A 70 20.58 -32.05 -7.84
C ASP A 70 20.35 -31.19 -6.59
N ALA A 71 20.38 -31.82 -5.41
CA ALA A 71 20.10 -31.19 -4.12
C ALA A 71 20.99 -29.96 -3.87
N LYS A 72 22.25 -29.99 -4.35
CA LYS A 72 23.18 -28.85 -4.27
C LYS A 72 22.70 -27.64 -5.05
N THR A 73 22.02 -27.87 -6.17
CA THR A 73 21.49 -26.81 -7.02
C THR A 73 20.28 -26.17 -6.38
N LEU A 74 19.40 -26.98 -5.81
CA LEU A 74 18.26 -26.50 -5.05
C LEU A 74 18.69 -25.65 -3.83
N GLN A 75 19.71 -26.12 -3.09
CA GLN A 75 20.28 -25.36 -1.97
C GLN A 75 20.81 -23.99 -2.40
N LYS A 76 21.41 -23.87 -3.59
CA LYS A 76 21.86 -22.56 -4.11
C LYS A 76 20.70 -21.62 -4.40
N VAL A 77 19.60 -22.13 -4.95
CA VAL A 77 18.39 -21.35 -5.22
C VAL A 77 17.75 -20.88 -3.91
N ASP A 78 17.64 -21.77 -2.92
CA ASP A 78 17.10 -21.43 -1.59
C ASP A 78 17.93 -20.35 -0.90
N VAL A 79 19.26 -20.50 -0.92
CA VAL A 79 20.17 -19.49 -0.36
C VAL A 79 20.05 -18.15 -1.09
N SER A 80 19.87 -18.16 -2.41
CA SER A 80 19.66 -16.94 -3.20
C SER A 80 18.33 -16.25 -2.84
N CYS A 81 17.25 -17.02 -2.73
CA CYS A 81 15.93 -16.52 -2.31
C CYS A 81 15.98 -15.91 -0.90
N PHE A 82 16.60 -16.61 0.06
CA PHE A 82 16.74 -16.13 1.43
C PHE A 82 17.59 -14.86 1.53
N LYS A 83 18.68 -14.76 0.75
CA LYS A 83 19.49 -13.55 0.64
C LYS A 83 18.67 -12.37 0.10
N GLY A 84 17.83 -12.61 -0.90
CA GLY A 84 16.93 -11.58 -1.45
C GLY A 84 15.92 -11.08 -0.43
N MET A 85 15.28 -11.98 0.33
CA MET A 85 14.36 -11.63 1.43
C MET A 85 15.05 -10.79 2.51
N LEU A 86 16.23 -11.21 2.97
CA LEU A 86 16.98 -10.47 3.99
C LEU A 86 17.42 -9.09 3.50
N ALA A 87 17.87 -8.98 2.25
CA ALA A 87 18.33 -7.72 1.69
C ALA A 87 17.20 -6.68 1.60
N LEU A 88 16.07 -7.03 0.99
CA LEU A 88 14.94 -6.09 0.86
C LEU A 88 14.16 -5.91 2.16
N GLY A 89 14.05 -6.94 3.01
CA GLY A 89 13.48 -6.81 4.34
C GLY A 89 14.29 -5.85 5.24
N GLY A 90 15.62 -5.97 5.21
CA GLY A 90 16.51 -5.03 5.90
C GLY A 90 16.41 -3.61 5.36
N PHE A 91 16.31 -3.46 4.03
CA PHE A 91 16.10 -2.16 3.39
C PHE A 91 14.78 -1.52 3.84
N ALA A 92 13.68 -2.28 3.83
CA ALA A 92 12.37 -1.82 4.29
C ALA A 92 12.40 -1.37 5.76
N ALA A 93 13.05 -2.13 6.64
CA ALA A 93 13.25 -1.74 8.03
C ALA A 93 14.05 -0.43 8.15
N GLY A 94 15.10 -0.26 7.34
CA GLY A 94 15.88 0.99 7.27
C GLY A 94 15.04 2.18 6.83
N VAL A 95 14.18 2.02 5.82
CA VAL A 95 13.25 3.07 5.36
C VAL A 95 12.28 3.47 6.48
N ILE A 96 11.73 2.50 7.21
CA ILE A 96 10.81 2.76 8.33
C ILE A 96 11.49 3.51 9.47
N VAL A 97 12.71 3.10 9.83
CA VAL A 97 13.50 3.80 10.86
C VAL A 97 13.81 5.23 10.41
N THR A 98 14.22 5.41 9.15
CA THR A 98 14.53 6.74 8.58
C THR A 98 13.29 7.64 8.57
N ALA A 99 12.15 7.12 8.13
CA ALA A 99 10.88 7.86 8.12
C ALA A 99 10.45 8.29 9.52
N LYS A 100 10.66 7.43 10.53
CA LYS A 100 10.36 7.74 11.93
C LYS A 100 11.25 8.86 12.47
N VAL A 101 12.52 8.90 12.07
CA VAL A 101 13.46 9.96 12.46
C VAL A 101 13.15 11.28 11.73
N SER A 102 12.70 11.22 10.48
CA SER A 102 12.38 12.41 9.68
C SER A 102 10.98 12.98 9.92
N GLY A 103 10.18 12.39 10.81
CA GLY A 103 8.80 12.80 11.07
C GLY A 103 7.83 12.46 9.93
N TRP A 104 8.22 11.61 8.98
CA TRP A 104 7.34 11.17 7.89
C TRP A 104 6.37 10.11 8.39
N HIS A 105 5.08 10.36 8.22
CA HIS A 105 4.05 9.44 8.64
C HIS A 105 3.77 8.41 7.53
N ILE A 106 4.38 7.22 7.63
CA ILE A 106 4.02 6.08 6.78
C ILE A 106 2.69 5.52 7.30
N SER A 107 1.64 5.64 6.51
CA SER A 107 0.28 5.18 6.86
C SER A 107 0.22 3.68 7.15
N ASN A 108 1.13 2.88 6.57
CA ASN A 108 1.16 1.43 6.79
C ASN A 108 2.57 0.81 6.64
N PRO A 109 3.40 0.81 7.70
CA PRO A 109 4.77 0.28 7.63
C PRO A 109 4.79 -1.24 7.39
N TYR A 110 3.78 -1.97 7.87
CA TYR A 110 3.69 -3.42 7.69
C TYR A 110 3.56 -3.81 6.21
N PHE A 111 2.73 -3.07 5.47
CA PHE A 111 2.56 -3.30 4.04
C PHE A 111 3.91 -3.16 3.31
N LEU A 112 4.64 -2.07 3.58
CA LEU A 112 5.94 -1.82 2.96
C LEU A 112 6.96 -2.93 3.24
N VAL A 113 7.02 -3.46 4.47
CA VAL A 113 7.89 -4.61 4.79
C VAL A 113 7.45 -5.85 4.02
N GLN A 114 6.16 -6.15 4.00
CA GLN A 114 5.61 -7.33 3.32
C GLN A 114 5.88 -7.31 1.81
N THR A 115 5.62 -6.18 1.14
CA THR A 115 5.87 -6.04 -0.30
C THR A 115 7.36 -6.13 -0.64
N MET A 116 8.23 -5.57 0.21
CA MET A 116 9.68 -5.62 0.00
C MET A 116 10.25 -7.02 0.25
N VAL A 117 9.78 -7.73 1.27
CA VAL A 117 10.22 -9.11 1.55
C VAL A 117 9.78 -10.07 0.43
N THR A 118 8.52 -9.97 -0.01
CA THR A 118 7.98 -10.82 -1.09
C THR A 118 8.66 -10.55 -2.43
N SER A 119 8.86 -9.29 -2.80
CA SER A 119 9.66 -8.92 -3.99
C SER A 119 11.12 -9.38 -3.87
N GLY A 120 11.69 -9.36 -2.66
CA GLY A 120 13.05 -9.85 -2.39
C GLY A 120 13.18 -11.34 -2.62
N ALA A 121 12.19 -12.11 -2.18
CA ALA A 121 12.11 -13.55 -2.44
C ALA A 121 12.06 -13.84 -3.95
N LEU A 122 11.21 -13.13 -4.69
CA LEU A 122 11.09 -13.28 -6.15
C LEU A 122 12.40 -12.95 -6.87
N LEU A 123 13.04 -11.83 -6.51
CA LEU A 123 14.28 -11.41 -7.14
C LEU A 123 15.43 -12.38 -6.84
N GLY A 124 15.51 -12.87 -5.60
CA GLY A 124 16.45 -13.92 -5.21
C GLY A 124 16.21 -15.24 -5.95
N LEU A 125 14.96 -15.63 -6.17
CA LEU A 125 14.59 -16.79 -6.98
C LEU A 125 15.04 -16.62 -8.44
N VAL A 126 14.74 -15.47 -9.07
CA VAL A 126 15.14 -15.18 -10.45
C VAL A 126 16.66 -15.23 -10.62
N ILE A 127 17.42 -14.62 -9.72
CA ILE A 127 18.90 -14.68 -9.73
C ILE A 127 19.39 -16.11 -9.55
N GLY A 128 18.78 -16.87 -8.63
CA GLY A 128 19.12 -18.26 -8.37
C GLY A 128 18.94 -19.13 -9.62
N VAL A 129 17.79 -19.00 -10.30
CA VAL A 129 17.48 -19.73 -11.54
C VAL A 129 18.37 -19.26 -12.70
N ALA A 130 18.59 -17.96 -12.86
CA ALA A 130 19.47 -17.43 -13.91
C ALA A 130 20.91 -17.95 -13.77
N GLY A 131 21.41 -18.07 -12.54
CA GLY A 131 22.71 -18.68 -12.24
C GLY A 131 22.81 -20.14 -12.65
N MET A 132 21.69 -20.86 -12.74
CA MET A 132 21.67 -22.25 -13.23
C MET A 132 21.77 -22.35 -14.76
N VAL A 133 21.31 -21.35 -15.49
CA VAL A 133 21.26 -21.36 -16.97
C VAL A 133 22.57 -20.81 -17.58
N ALA A 134 23.28 -19.96 -16.85
CA ALA A 134 24.53 -19.33 -17.30
C ALA A 134 25.68 -20.27 -17.76
N PRO A 135 25.86 -21.51 -17.24
CA PRO A 135 27.01 -22.35 -17.62
C PRO A 135 26.99 -22.83 -19.07
N LEU A 136 25.87 -22.74 -19.79
CA LEU A 136 25.75 -23.33 -21.13
C LEU A 136 26.20 -22.40 -22.27
N ARG A 137 26.53 -21.13 -22.00
CA ARG A 137 26.82 -20.14 -23.06
C ARG A 137 28.26 -19.62 -23.14
N THR A 138 29.14 -20.01 -22.22
CA THR A 138 30.56 -19.60 -22.26
C THR A 138 31.48 -20.59 -22.98
N GLY A 139 30.94 -21.69 -23.54
CA GLY A 139 31.70 -22.71 -24.28
C GLY A 139 32.01 -22.40 -25.76
N SER A 140 31.76 -21.19 -26.25
CA SER A 140 32.15 -20.78 -27.61
C SER A 140 33.08 -19.58 -27.58
N LYS A 141 34.25 -19.75 -26.95
CA LYS A 141 35.41 -18.91 -27.22
C LYS A 141 36.49 -19.79 -27.82
N GLY A 142 36.61 -19.61 -29.13
CA GLY A 142 37.56 -20.18 -30.08
C GLY A 142 38.72 -20.99 -29.53
N GLY A 143 38.83 -22.21 -30.05
CA GLY A 143 40.13 -22.76 -30.36
C GLY A 143 40.89 -21.77 -31.24
N ALA A 144 41.97 -21.22 -30.71
CA ALA A 144 43.07 -20.68 -31.48
C ALA A 144 44.34 -21.31 -30.89
N SER A 145 44.82 -22.32 -31.63
CA SER A 145 46.21 -22.75 -31.79
C SER A 145 47.09 -23.00 -30.55
N ASN A 146 47.42 -24.28 -30.40
CA ASN A 146 48.74 -24.83 -30.02
C ASN A 146 49.89 -23.82 -30.16
N GLU A 147 50.67 -23.54 -29.11
CA GLU A 147 51.74 -24.41 -28.57
C GLU A 147 52.97 -24.42 -29.48
N SER A 148 53.90 -23.51 -29.19
CA SER A 148 55.36 -23.69 -29.31
C SER A 148 56.03 -22.34 -29.05
N SER A 149 56.66 -22.19 -27.89
CA SER A 149 57.96 -21.54 -27.72
C SER A 149 58.31 -21.49 -26.24
N ASP A 150 59.27 -22.32 -25.86
CA ASP A 150 60.23 -22.05 -24.80
C ASP A 150 60.67 -20.58 -24.83
N ASN A 151 60.81 -19.92 -23.67
CA ASN A 151 62.13 -19.50 -23.18
C ASN A 151 62.07 -18.79 -21.81
N SER A 152 62.98 -19.24 -20.95
CA SER A 152 63.76 -18.54 -19.91
C SER A 152 63.32 -17.20 -19.30
N ASN A 153 63.42 -17.16 -17.96
CA ASN A 153 63.99 -16.10 -17.11
C ASN A 153 63.86 -14.64 -17.55
N THR A 154 63.24 -13.79 -16.71
CA THR A 154 63.97 -12.70 -16.02
C THR A 154 63.14 -12.00 -14.95
N SER A 155 63.83 -11.69 -13.86
CA SER A 155 63.50 -10.79 -12.75
C SER A 155 63.35 -9.31 -13.18
N GLY A 156 62.45 -8.58 -12.51
CA GLY A 156 62.38 -7.10 -12.51
C GLY A 156 61.03 -6.61 -11.98
N THR A 157 60.87 -6.29 -10.70
CA THR A 157 60.90 -4.90 -10.15
C THR A 157 60.35 -3.82 -11.09
N GLY A 158 59.21 -3.23 -10.73
CA GLY A 158 58.67 -2.06 -11.42
C GLY A 158 57.35 -1.58 -10.82
N ALA A 159 57.42 -0.46 -10.09
CA ALA A 159 56.29 0.32 -9.59
C ALA A 159 55.64 1.17 -10.70
N GLY A 160 54.37 1.53 -10.52
CA GLY A 160 53.62 2.52 -11.33
C GLY A 160 52.13 2.19 -11.31
N SER A 161 51.29 2.84 -10.50
CA SER A 161 50.71 4.18 -10.73
C SER A 161 49.97 4.27 -12.06
N THR A 162 48.62 4.29 -12.02
CA THR A 162 47.79 5.49 -12.31
C THR A 162 46.30 5.13 -12.29
N ASN A 163 45.52 5.94 -11.55
CA ASN A 163 44.08 6.15 -11.74
C ASN A 163 43.77 6.64 -13.16
N PRO A 164 42.51 6.56 -13.60
CA PRO A 164 41.81 7.83 -13.78
C PRO A 164 40.35 7.83 -13.30
N SER A 165 40.04 8.97 -12.69
CA SER A 165 38.74 9.52 -12.38
C SER A 165 37.86 9.68 -13.62
N GLY A 166 36.57 9.34 -13.51
CA GLY A 166 35.54 9.62 -14.50
C GLY A 166 34.34 10.28 -13.86
N SER A 167 34.29 11.61 -13.94
CA SER A 167 33.17 12.50 -13.61
C SER A 167 32.30 12.73 -14.84
N THR A 168 30.98 12.71 -14.71
CA THR A 168 29.98 13.41 -15.56
C THR A 168 28.63 13.27 -14.85
N ASP A 169 28.10 14.30 -14.20
CA ASP A 169 27.34 15.43 -14.74
C ASP A 169 25.82 15.22 -14.61
N LEU A 170 25.26 15.95 -13.65
CA LEU A 170 23.84 16.26 -13.50
C LEU A 170 23.43 17.33 -14.52
N PRO A 171 22.18 17.30 -15.02
CA PRO A 171 21.50 18.54 -15.37
C PRO A 171 20.33 18.82 -14.42
N ASN A 172 20.51 19.92 -13.69
CA ASN A 172 19.51 20.68 -12.97
C ASN A 172 18.58 21.38 -13.99
N SER A 173 17.27 21.15 -13.89
CA SER A 173 16.24 21.83 -14.69
C SER A 173 15.23 22.48 -13.74
N THR A 174 15.50 23.73 -13.40
CA THR A 174 14.54 24.66 -12.80
C THR A 174 13.83 25.41 -13.93
N GLY A 175 12.59 25.02 -14.21
CA GLY A 175 11.68 25.76 -15.09
C GLY A 175 10.75 26.65 -14.27
N SER A 176 11.07 27.94 -14.21
CA SER A 176 10.18 29.01 -13.73
C SER A 176 9.43 29.61 -14.92
N ALA A 177 8.11 29.65 -14.83
CA ALA A 177 7.18 30.49 -15.58
C ALA A 177 6.05 30.78 -14.59
N ASP A 178 5.83 31.96 -14.02
CA ASP A 178 5.81 33.33 -14.55
C ASP A 178 4.89 33.51 -15.76
N SER A 179 3.62 33.77 -15.46
CA SER A 179 2.68 34.43 -16.36
C SER A 179 1.56 35.07 -15.51
N ASN A 180 1.83 36.32 -15.12
CA ASN A 180 0.80 37.32 -14.83
C ASN A 180 -0.09 37.48 -16.07
N ASP A 181 -1.41 37.52 -15.89
CA ASP A 181 -2.30 38.16 -16.86
C ASP A 181 -3.38 38.98 -16.11
N PRO A 182 -3.62 40.26 -16.46
CA PRO A 182 -4.44 41.17 -15.70
C PRO A 182 -5.89 41.24 -16.23
N ARG A 183 -6.80 41.43 -15.27
CA ARG A 183 -8.09 42.16 -15.35
C ARG A 183 -8.52 42.69 -16.73
N THR A 184 -9.70 42.27 -17.15
CA THR A 184 -10.60 43.08 -18.00
C THR A 184 -11.86 43.47 -17.21
N PRO A 185 -12.27 44.75 -17.20
CA PRO A 185 -13.57 45.19 -16.71
C PRO A 185 -14.54 45.28 -17.90
N PHE A 186 -15.60 44.48 -17.90
CA PHE A 186 -16.72 44.67 -18.83
C PHE A 186 -17.79 45.55 -18.18
N ALA A 187 -17.91 46.76 -18.73
CA ALA A 187 -18.98 47.70 -18.46
C ALA A 187 -20.20 47.39 -19.33
N ALA A 188 -21.33 47.89 -18.82
CA ALA A 188 -22.71 47.78 -19.27
C ALA A 188 -22.99 48.17 -20.73
N ASP A 189 -24.09 47.60 -21.26
CA ASP A 189 -25.16 48.27 -22.03
C ASP A 189 -26.36 47.28 -22.09
N ALA A 190 -27.46 47.54 -21.38
CA ALA A 190 -28.64 48.30 -21.82
C ALA A 190 -29.44 47.60 -22.95
N ASP A 191 -30.51 46.88 -22.60
CA ASP A 191 -31.76 46.97 -23.37
C ASP A 191 -32.98 46.66 -22.49
N SER A 192 -33.94 47.58 -22.55
CA SER A 192 -35.15 47.63 -21.75
C SER A 192 -36.28 46.98 -22.54
N ALA A 193 -36.70 45.79 -22.13
CA ALA A 193 -37.97 45.20 -22.57
C ALA A 193 -38.91 45.05 -21.36
N GLU A 194 -39.92 45.90 -21.36
CA GLU A 194 -41.00 46.04 -20.41
C GLU A 194 -41.83 44.74 -20.35
N LEU A 195 -41.61 43.92 -19.30
CA LEU A 195 -42.43 42.76 -18.98
C LEU A 195 -43.52 43.14 -17.95
N PRO A 196 -44.75 42.59 -18.10
CA PRO A 196 -45.90 42.98 -17.29
C PRO A 196 -45.71 42.66 -15.81
N ALA A 197 -46.11 43.62 -14.97
CA ALA A 197 -46.08 43.56 -13.52
C ALA A 197 -46.80 42.30 -12.99
N ILE A 198 -46.01 41.38 -12.46
CA ILE A 198 -46.47 40.26 -11.63
C ILE A 198 -46.64 40.83 -10.20
N PRO A 199 -47.77 40.55 -9.52
CA PRO A 199 -48.05 41.12 -8.20
C PRO A 199 -46.95 40.77 -7.19
N GLU A 200 -46.34 41.80 -6.61
CA GLU A 200 -45.43 41.77 -5.46
C GLU A 200 -46.17 41.19 -4.25
N GLY A 201 -46.09 39.87 -4.09
CA GLY A 201 -46.71 39.14 -3.01
C GLY A 201 -46.06 37.78 -2.79
N ALA A 202 -44.93 37.79 -2.09
CA ALA A 202 -44.39 36.66 -1.32
C ALA A 202 -44.05 35.38 -2.09
N ILE A 203 -42.97 35.40 -2.87
CA ILE A 203 -42.03 34.27 -2.87
C ILE A 203 -40.64 34.86 -2.71
N ALA A 204 -40.21 34.96 -1.46
CA ALA A 204 -38.80 35.16 -1.14
C ALA A 204 -38.07 33.86 -1.51
N THR A 205 -37.71 33.71 -2.80
CA THR A 205 -36.56 32.91 -3.19
C THR A 205 -35.33 33.70 -2.78
N ASP A 206 -35.13 33.79 -1.47
CA ASP A 206 -33.85 34.17 -0.89
C ASP A 206 -32.92 33.00 -1.25
N GLY A 207 -32.19 33.19 -2.35
CA GLY A 207 -31.28 32.20 -2.86
C GLY A 207 -30.29 31.86 -1.76
N LEU A 208 -30.45 30.68 -1.17
CA LEU A 208 -29.42 29.99 -0.41
C LEU A 208 -28.23 29.77 -1.36
N GLN A 209 -27.47 30.82 -1.65
CA GLN A 209 -26.06 30.70 -1.95
C GLN A 209 -25.42 30.26 -0.64
N ALA A 210 -25.52 28.96 -0.36
CA ALA A 210 -24.62 28.34 0.58
C ALA A 210 -23.21 28.73 0.10
N PRO A 211 -22.35 29.28 0.97
CA PRO A 211 -20.96 29.52 0.61
C PRO A 211 -20.44 28.25 -0.04
N SER A 212 -19.79 28.34 -1.19
CA SER A 212 -19.39 27.15 -1.97
C SER A 212 -18.60 26.12 -1.15
N GLY A 213 -17.93 26.56 -0.07
CA GLY A 213 -17.24 25.68 0.87
C GLY A 213 -18.15 24.78 1.71
N VAL A 214 -19.41 25.16 1.99
CA VAL A 214 -20.31 24.33 2.83
C VAL A 214 -20.63 23.00 2.17
N VAL A 215 -20.81 22.99 0.84
CA VAL A 215 -21.05 21.74 0.10
C VAL A 215 -19.80 20.87 0.08
N ASP A 216 -18.62 21.48 -0.09
CA ASP A 216 -17.35 20.76 -0.04
C ASP A 216 -17.11 20.14 1.35
N ASP A 217 -17.42 20.86 2.43
CA ASP A 217 -17.34 20.38 3.80
C ASP A 217 -18.32 19.21 4.06
N TRP A 218 -19.55 19.32 3.56
CA TRP A 218 -20.52 18.22 3.60
C TRP A 218 -20.01 17.00 2.84
N LEU A 219 -19.45 17.18 1.64
CA LEU A 219 -18.89 16.09 0.84
C LEU A 219 -17.67 15.46 1.51
N GLU A 220 -16.81 16.23 2.18
CA GLU A 220 -15.70 15.70 2.97
C GLU A 220 -16.21 14.81 4.10
N VAL A 221 -17.22 15.27 4.84
CA VAL A 221 -17.87 14.46 5.89
C VAL A 221 -18.54 13.21 5.33
N LEU A 222 -19.20 13.30 4.18
CA LEU A 222 -19.82 12.16 3.51
C LEU A 222 -18.81 11.18 2.92
N ALA A 223 -17.60 11.62 2.60
CA ALA A 223 -16.52 10.72 2.17
C ALA A 223 -16.08 9.80 3.31
N ASP A 224 -16.12 10.28 4.56
CA ASP A 224 -15.81 9.48 5.74
C ASP A 224 -16.90 8.42 6.02
N ARG A 225 -16.46 7.16 6.13
CA ARG A 225 -17.34 6.02 6.40
C ARG A 225 -17.95 6.09 7.81
N ASN A 226 -17.20 6.56 8.80
CA ASN A 226 -17.66 6.64 10.18
C ASN A 226 -18.71 7.75 10.35
N CYS A 227 -18.50 8.91 9.71
CA CYS A 227 -19.47 9.99 9.69
C CYS A 227 -20.82 9.53 9.09
N ARG A 228 -20.78 8.89 7.91
CA ARG A 228 -22.00 8.33 7.29
C ARG A 228 -22.71 7.31 8.17
N TYR A 229 -21.95 6.47 8.88
CA TYR A 229 -22.54 5.49 9.79
C TYR A 229 -23.28 6.19 10.94
N VAL A 230 -22.67 7.19 11.58
CA VAL A 230 -23.29 7.96 12.67
C VAL A 230 -24.53 8.69 12.18
N LEU A 231 -24.44 9.41 11.06
CA LEU A 231 -25.57 10.14 10.47
C LEU A 231 -26.72 9.20 10.13
N ARG A 232 -26.45 8.05 9.51
CA ARG A 232 -27.47 7.06 9.22
C ARG A 232 -28.17 6.56 10.48
N MET A 233 -27.42 6.25 11.53
CA MET A 233 -28.02 5.76 12.78
C MET A 233 -28.83 6.87 13.47
N ALA A 234 -28.34 8.11 13.45
CA ALA A 234 -29.01 9.25 14.08
C ALA A 234 -30.30 9.64 13.35
N MET A 235 -30.30 9.65 12.00
CA MET A 235 -31.49 9.90 11.18
C MET A 235 -32.56 8.82 11.32
N ASN A 236 -32.16 7.57 11.58
CA ASN A 236 -33.10 6.46 11.78
C ASN A 236 -33.55 6.29 13.25
N ALA A 237 -33.00 7.08 14.18
CA ALA A 237 -33.41 7.04 15.57
C ALA A 237 -34.83 7.61 15.71
N PRO A 238 -35.74 6.96 16.44
CA PRO A 238 -37.16 7.34 16.50
C PRO A 238 -37.38 8.76 17.03
N ASP A 239 -36.53 9.20 17.95
CA ASP A 239 -36.60 10.51 18.58
C ASP A 239 -35.53 11.49 18.04
N GLY A 240 -34.77 11.08 17.01
CA GLY A 240 -33.61 11.82 16.51
C GLY A 240 -32.44 11.93 17.51
N VAL A 241 -32.53 11.24 18.66
CA VAL A 241 -31.51 11.18 19.70
C VAL A 241 -30.91 9.78 19.73
N LEU A 242 -29.59 9.71 19.76
CA LEU A 242 -28.81 8.49 19.72
C LEU A 242 -27.68 8.58 20.76
N THR A 243 -27.46 7.51 21.52
CA THR A 243 -26.35 7.45 22.47
C THR A 243 -25.11 6.82 21.84
N ILE A 244 -23.92 7.18 22.34
CA ILE A 244 -22.66 6.52 21.94
C ILE A 244 -22.70 5.01 22.21
N ASP A 245 -23.37 4.58 23.28
CA ASP A 245 -23.53 3.16 23.58
C ASP A 245 -24.37 2.44 22.51
N GLU A 246 -25.44 3.05 22.01
CA GLU A 246 -26.24 2.50 20.91
C GLU A 246 -25.48 2.42 19.59
N LEU A 247 -24.65 3.44 19.28
CA LEU A 247 -23.75 3.43 18.12
C LEU A 247 -22.74 2.29 18.16
N THR A 248 -22.26 1.94 19.35
CA THR A 248 -21.20 0.93 19.52
C THR A 248 -21.73 -0.47 19.83
N ALA A 249 -23.03 -0.63 20.09
CA ALA A 249 -23.65 -1.91 20.43
C ALA A 249 -23.52 -2.99 19.33
N THR A 250 -23.24 -2.61 18.09
CA THR A 250 -23.14 -3.55 16.96
C THR A 250 -21.79 -4.26 16.85
N ASP A 251 -20.73 -3.78 17.49
CA ASP A 251 -19.37 -4.35 17.37
C ASP A 251 -18.62 -4.34 18.71
N GLU A 252 -18.93 -5.32 19.57
CA GLU A 252 -18.30 -5.48 20.89
C GLU A 252 -16.77 -5.59 20.85
N LEU A 253 -16.22 -6.23 19.81
CA LEU A 253 -14.77 -6.40 19.67
C LEU A 253 -14.07 -5.07 19.33
N ARG A 254 -14.77 -4.15 18.65
CA ARG A 254 -14.21 -2.83 18.29
C ARG A 254 -14.70 -1.70 19.17
N LYS A 255 -15.61 -1.95 20.12
CA LYS A 255 -16.27 -0.92 20.94
C LYS A 255 -15.33 0.17 21.44
N ARG A 256 -14.22 -0.17 22.13
CA ARG A 256 -13.29 0.84 22.68
C ARG A 256 -12.58 1.67 21.62
N SER A 257 -12.13 1.04 20.53
CA SER A 257 -11.43 1.75 19.46
C SER A 257 -12.39 2.64 18.67
N LEU A 258 -13.62 2.16 18.46
CA LEU A 258 -14.66 2.89 17.76
C LEU A 258 -15.13 4.08 18.60
N GLU A 259 -15.38 3.89 19.89
CA GLU A 259 -15.77 4.96 20.81
C GLU A 259 -14.72 6.09 20.84
N THR A 260 -13.44 5.74 20.95
CA THR A 260 -12.34 6.72 20.95
C THR A 260 -12.32 7.50 19.62
N ASN A 261 -12.50 6.82 18.49
CA ASN A 261 -12.53 7.46 17.17
C ASN A 261 -13.75 8.39 17.03
N LEU A 262 -14.92 7.95 17.48
CA LEU A 262 -16.15 8.73 17.46
C LEU A 262 -15.99 10.02 18.26
N ARG A 263 -15.55 9.94 19.52
CA ARG A 263 -15.45 11.10 20.42
C ARG A 263 -14.44 12.14 19.96
N HIS A 264 -13.31 11.71 19.42
CA HIS A 264 -12.19 12.63 19.14
C HIS A 264 -12.10 13.08 17.68
N ILE A 265 -12.72 12.37 16.74
CA ILE A 265 -12.56 12.64 15.30
C ILE A 265 -13.91 12.85 14.64
N THR A 266 -14.83 11.89 14.77
CA THR A 266 -16.08 11.91 14.00
C THR A 266 -17.08 12.93 14.53
N LEU A 267 -17.36 12.93 15.83
CA LEU A 267 -18.37 13.81 16.43
C LEU A 267 -18.00 15.29 16.37
N PRO A 268 -16.74 15.70 16.64
CA PRO A 268 -16.34 17.10 16.46
C PRO A 268 -16.55 17.60 15.03
N LYS A 269 -16.20 16.80 14.01
CA LYS A 269 -16.42 17.18 12.60
C LYS A 269 -17.89 17.38 12.26
N LEU A 270 -18.77 16.50 12.76
CA LEU A 270 -20.20 16.62 12.52
C LEU A 270 -20.81 17.80 13.27
N TRP A 271 -20.32 18.09 14.46
CA TRP A 271 -20.72 19.24 15.28
C TRP A 271 -20.32 20.57 14.62
N ASP A 272 -19.08 20.66 14.10
CA ASP A 272 -18.55 21.88 13.48
C ASP A 272 -19.37 22.30 12.25
N LEU A 273 -20.02 21.35 11.56
CA LEU A 273 -20.91 21.60 10.42
C LEU A 273 -22.39 21.75 10.81
N HIS A 274 -22.70 21.77 12.10
CA HIS A 274 -24.07 21.83 12.61
C HIS A 274 -24.98 20.73 12.04
N LEU A 275 -24.44 19.54 11.81
CA LEU A 275 -25.23 18.37 11.39
C LEU A 275 -25.75 17.57 12.59
N ILE A 276 -25.07 17.70 13.73
CA ILE A 276 -25.47 17.10 15.00
C ILE A 276 -25.25 18.07 16.16
N ASP A 277 -26.03 17.85 17.21
CA ASP A 277 -25.89 18.43 18.54
C ASP A 277 -25.43 17.31 19.51
N TYR A 278 -24.15 17.31 19.86
CA TYR A 278 -23.47 16.37 20.74
C TYR A 278 -23.30 16.94 22.16
N ASP A 279 -23.86 16.25 23.16
CA ASP A 279 -23.62 16.49 24.59
C ASP A 279 -22.59 15.49 25.12
N ASP A 280 -21.37 15.97 25.39
CA ASP A 280 -20.26 15.14 25.88
C ASP A 280 -20.51 14.57 27.29
N ARG A 281 -21.37 15.22 28.09
CA ARG A 281 -21.63 14.78 29.48
C ARG A 281 -22.50 13.53 29.52
N THR A 282 -23.48 13.47 28.64
CA THR A 282 -24.44 12.37 28.54
C THR A 282 -24.05 11.36 27.45
N GLY A 283 -23.18 11.76 26.52
CA GLY A 283 -22.86 10.97 25.33
C GLY A 283 -24.05 10.85 24.37
N THR A 284 -24.96 11.82 24.40
CA THR A 284 -26.13 11.88 23.51
C THR A 284 -25.82 12.72 22.29
N ILE A 285 -26.22 12.21 21.13
CA ILE A 285 -26.10 12.85 19.82
C ILE A 285 -27.52 13.08 19.33
N ARG A 286 -27.87 14.33 19.05
CA ARG A 286 -29.14 14.71 18.45
C ARG A 286 -28.89 15.16 17.02
N TYR A 287 -29.61 14.58 16.07
CA TYR A 287 -29.49 14.96 14.67
C TYR A 287 -30.19 16.31 14.42
N ASP A 288 -29.53 17.21 13.68
CA ASP A 288 -30.13 18.47 13.24
C ASP A 288 -30.61 18.33 11.79
N SER A 289 -31.92 18.41 11.58
CA SER A 289 -32.54 18.14 10.28
C SER A 289 -32.25 19.28 9.31
N ASN A 290 -31.45 19.01 8.28
CA ASN A 290 -31.21 19.94 7.19
C ASN A 290 -31.66 19.31 5.86
N PRO A 291 -32.74 19.80 5.22
CA PRO A 291 -33.32 19.14 4.05
C PRO A 291 -32.38 19.08 2.85
N ALA A 292 -31.50 20.08 2.67
CA ALA A 292 -30.53 20.08 1.57
C ALA A 292 -29.43 19.03 1.78
N PHE A 293 -28.98 18.88 3.03
CA PHE A 293 -28.01 17.84 3.39
C PHE A 293 -28.63 16.44 3.26
N GLU A 294 -29.89 16.26 3.68
CA GLU A 294 -30.60 14.99 3.58
C GLU A 294 -30.74 14.52 2.13
N GLU A 295 -31.12 15.42 1.21
CA GLU A 295 -31.20 15.10 -0.22
C GLU A 295 -29.83 14.66 -0.78
N LEU A 296 -28.75 15.34 -0.36
CA LEU A 296 -27.39 14.98 -0.74
C LEU A 296 -26.98 13.63 -0.16
N PHE A 297 -27.26 13.39 1.12
CA PHE A 297 -26.98 12.13 1.83
C PHE A 297 -27.69 10.95 1.15
N GLU A 298 -28.98 11.09 0.85
CA GLU A 298 -29.76 10.08 0.13
C GLU A 298 -29.18 9.78 -1.26
N THR A 299 -28.72 10.81 -1.97
CA THR A 299 -28.08 10.65 -3.28
C THR A 299 -26.80 9.85 -3.16
N VAL A 300 -25.92 10.16 -2.21
CA VAL A 300 -24.68 9.42 -1.96
C VAL A 300 -24.94 7.97 -1.56
N GLU A 301 -25.96 7.72 -0.72
CA GLU A 301 -26.35 6.36 -0.32
C GLU A 301 -26.94 5.55 -1.47
N ARG A 302 -27.67 6.19 -2.39
CA ARG A 302 -28.21 5.53 -3.58
C ARG A 302 -27.11 5.01 -4.51
N TYR A 303 -26.03 5.77 -4.70
CA TYR A 303 -24.89 5.36 -5.54
C TYR A 303 -23.96 4.31 -4.89
N ARG A 304 -24.17 4.00 -3.62
CA ARG A 304 -23.38 2.98 -2.91
C ARG A 304 -23.87 1.56 -3.16
N GLN A 305 -25.16 1.39 -3.51
CA GLN A 305 -25.79 0.09 -3.80
C GLN A 305 -25.42 -0.41 -5.19
#